data_AF-A0A142LJU1-F1
#
_entry.id   AF-A0A142LJU1-F1
#
_cell.length_a   1.000
_cell.length_b   1.000
_cell.length_c   1.000
_cell.angle_alpha   90.00
_cell.angle_beta   90.00
_cell.angle_gamma   90.00
#
_symmetry.space_group_name_H-M   'P 1'
#
loop_
_entity.id
_entity.type
_entity.pdbx_description
1 polymer ?
#
loop_
_entity_poly.entity_id
_entity_poly.type
_entity_poly.pdbx_seq_one_letter_code
_entity_poly.pdbx_strand_id
1 'polypeptide(L)' 'MIRRKLAVTLIGCAVFALAGCGEIDQKAKVEKVYAGKKDTRAAEDARFGGDRKKWETTLAERSKAQNEYLRTDPRTETK' A
#
# COMPACT_ATOMS: atom_id res chain seq x y z
N MET A 1 -29.68 -36.33 -32.88
CA MET A 1 -30.15 -35.21 -32.02
C MET A 1 -29.52 -35.18 -30.62
N ILE A 2 -29.26 -36.33 -29.98
CA ILE A 2 -28.72 -36.42 -28.61
C ILE A 2 -27.33 -35.77 -28.46
N ARG A 3 -26.43 -35.96 -29.44
CA ARG A 3 -25.06 -35.38 -29.42
C ARG A 3 -25.06 -33.85 -29.46
N ARG A 4 -26.01 -33.22 -30.17
CA ARG A 4 -26.19 -31.77 -30.21
C ARG A 4 -26.72 -31.23 -28.87
N LYS A 5 -27.66 -31.93 -28.25
CA LYS A 5 -28.18 -31.58 -26.91
C LYS A 5 -27.08 -31.65 -25.84
N LEU A 6 -26.25 -32.70 -25.89
CA LEU A 6 -25.12 -32.86 -24.97
C LEU A 6 -24.07 -31.75 -25.11
N ALA A 7 -23.72 -31.36 -26.34
CA ALA A 7 -22.79 -30.27 -26.59
C ALA A 7 -23.31 -28.92 -26.07
N VAL A 8 -24.60 -28.63 -26.27
CA VAL A 8 -25.23 -27.40 -25.76
C VAL A 8 -25.24 -27.37 -24.23
N THR A 9 -25.53 -28.49 -23.57
CA THR A 9 -25.49 -28.58 -22.10
C THR A 9 -24.08 -28.35 -21.55
N LEU A 10 -23.06 -28.96 -22.16
CA LEU A 10 -21.67 -28.79 -21.74
C LEU A 10 -21.17 -27.35 -21.89
N ILE A 11 -21.48 -26.71 -23.02
CA ILE A 11 -21.11 -25.31 -23.25
C ILE A 11 -21.83 -24.39 -22.24
N GLY A 12 -23.11 -24.65 -21.97
CA GLY A 12 -23.86 -23.90 -20.96
C GLY A 12 -23.22 -23.98 -19.58
N CYS A 13 -22.87 -25.19 -19.12
CA CYS A 13 -22.19 -25.38 -17.83
C CYS A 13 -20.85 -24.64 -17.75
N ALA A 14 -20.06 -24.64 -18.82
CA ALA A 14 -18.77 -23.94 -18.85
C ALA A 14 -18.93 -22.41 -18.72
N VAL A 15 -19.92 -21.82 -19.39
CA VAL A 15 -20.18 -20.37 -19.31
C VAL A 15 -20.62 -19.96 -17.89
N PHE A 16 -21.49 -20.75 -17.24
CA PHE A 16 -21.90 -20.48 -15.86
C PHE A 16 -20.77 -20.67 -14.85
N ALA A 17 -19.86 -21.63 -15.08
CA ALA A 17 -18.67 -21.81 -14.24
C ALA A 17 -17.69 -20.62 -14.33
N LEU A 18 -17.55 -19.99 -15.51
CA LEU A 18 -16.70 -18.81 -15.69
C LEU A 18 -17.33 -17.51 -15.15
N ALA A 19 -18.68 -17.42 -15.12
CA ALA A 19 -19.38 -16.24 -14.63
C ALA A 19 -19.18 -15.98 -13.12
N GLY A 20 -18.77 -16.98 -12.34
CA GLY A 20 -18.42 -16.84 -10.92
C GLY A 20 -17.11 -16.08 -10.65
N CYS A 21 -16.27 -15.85 -11.68
CA CYS A 21 -15.06 -15.02 -11.59
C CYS A 21 -15.29 -13.55 -11.99
N GLY A 22 -16.53 -13.18 -12.32
CA GLY A 22 -16.90 -11.79 -12.64
C GLY A 22 -16.92 -10.93 -11.38
N GLU A 23 -15.80 -10.25 -11.13
CA GLU A 23 -15.62 -9.05 -10.29
C GLU A 23 -16.58 -8.92 -9.09
N ILE A 24 -16.15 -9.44 -7.94
CA ILE A 24 -16.66 -8.95 -6.66
C ILE A 24 -16.24 -7.48 -6.56
N ASP A 25 -17.20 -6.60 -6.25
CA ASP A 25 -16.97 -5.17 -6.00
C ASP A 25 -15.74 -4.99 -5.08
N GLN A 26 -14.61 -4.58 -5.67
CA GLN A 26 -13.35 -4.36 -4.96
C GLN A 26 -13.36 -3.05 -4.17
N LYS A 27 -14.43 -2.25 -4.27
CA LYS A 27 -14.57 -1.06 -3.44
C LYS A 27 -14.72 -1.52 -2.00
N ALA A 28 -13.83 -1.05 -1.13
CA ALA A 28 -13.96 -1.27 0.30
C ALA A 28 -15.32 -0.69 0.77
N LYS A 29 -16.30 -1.55 1.03
CA LYS A 29 -17.69 -1.15 1.36
C LYS A 29 -17.87 -0.57 2.76
N VAL A 30 -16.80 -0.21 3.44
CA VAL A 30 -16.85 0.32 4.80
C VAL A 30 -15.84 1.44 4.87
N GLU A 31 -16.26 2.60 5.36
CA GLU A 31 -15.33 3.57 5.93
C GLU A 31 -14.44 2.79 6.88
N LYS A 32 -13.15 2.65 6.58
CA LYS A 32 -12.21 1.91 7.42
C LYS A 32 -12.02 2.70 8.70
N VAL A 33 -13.00 2.62 9.60
CA VAL A 33 -12.84 3.02 10.99
C VAL A 33 -11.77 2.06 11.51
N TYR A 34 -10.55 2.57 11.60
CA TYR A 34 -9.41 1.83 12.11
C TYR A 34 -9.77 1.30 13.49
N ALA A 35 -10.04 -0.01 13.57
CA ALA A 35 -10.42 -0.70 14.81
C ALA A 35 -9.21 -0.96 15.74
N GLY A 36 -8.02 -0.52 15.33
CA GLY A 36 -6.80 -0.58 16.13
C GLY A 36 -6.75 0.51 17.21
N LYS A 37 -5.76 0.42 18.10
CA LYS A 37 -5.42 1.54 18.97
C LYS A 37 -5.04 2.74 18.11
N LYS A 38 -5.51 3.94 18.45
CA LYS A 38 -5.12 5.17 17.76
C LYS A 38 -3.60 5.26 17.67
N ASP A 39 -3.09 5.42 16.45
CA ASP A 39 -1.66 5.57 16.23
C ASP A 39 -1.19 6.91 16.82
N THR A 40 -0.12 6.87 17.60
CA THR A 40 0.57 8.06 18.08
C THR A 40 1.30 8.71 16.90
N ARG A 41 1.18 10.03 16.75
CA ARG A 41 1.91 10.71 15.65
C ARG A 41 3.41 10.59 15.91
N ALA A 42 4.22 10.50 14.87
CA ALA A 42 5.66 10.29 15.03
C ALA A 42 6.36 11.37 15.89
N ALA A 43 5.89 12.62 15.84
CA ALA A 43 6.39 13.70 16.71
C ALA A 43 5.94 13.59 18.18
N GLU A 44 4.87 12.84 18.45
CA GLU A 44 4.33 12.58 19.79
C GLU A 44 5.01 11.37 20.46
N ASP A 45 5.90 10.65 19.77
CA ASP A 45 6.73 9.61 20.36
C ASP A 45 7.59 10.14 21.51
N ALA A 46 7.90 9.29 22.50
CA ALA A 46 8.65 9.66 23.70
C ALA A 46 10.01 10.32 23.40
N ARG A 47 10.65 9.97 22.26
CA ARG A 47 11.92 10.57 21.81
C ARG A 47 11.80 12.07 21.48
N PHE A 48 10.64 12.50 21.03
CA PHE A 48 10.37 13.87 20.56
C PHE A 48 9.46 14.63 21.51
N GLY A 49 8.67 13.96 22.36
CA GLY A 49 7.87 14.58 23.41
C GLY A 49 6.84 15.58 22.88
N GLY A 50 6.36 15.40 21.65
CA GLY A 50 5.46 16.35 20.97
C GLY A 50 6.18 17.47 20.22
N ASP A 51 7.52 17.58 20.30
CA ASP A 51 8.28 18.59 19.55
C ASP A 51 8.36 18.24 18.06
N ARG A 52 7.42 18.80 17.31
CA ARG A 52 7.36 18.66 15.86
C ARG A 52 8.61 19.19 15.15
N LYS A 53 9.20 20.29 15.63
CA LYS A 53 10.40 20.85 14.98
C LYS A 53 11.58 19.92 15.14
N LYS A 54 11.80 19.39 16.35
CA LYS A 54 12.86 18.40 16.62
C LYS A 54 12.69 17.14 15.77
N TRP A 55 11.46 16.65 15.62
CA TRP A 55 11.14 15.52 14.75
C TRP A 55 11.46 15.82 13.27
N GLU A 56 11.02 16.97 12.75
CA GLU A 56 11.27 17.39 11.37
C GLU A 56 12.77 17.57 11.09
N THR A 57 13.52 18.19 12.00
CA THR A 57 14.99 18.33 11.88
C THR A 57 15.68 16.97 11.86
N THR A 58 15.31 16.07 12.77
CA THR A 58 15.89 14.70 12.82
C THR A 58 15.60 13.94 11.53
N LEU A 59 14.39 14.10 10.97
CA LEU A 59 14.00 13.47 9.71
C LEU A 59 14.80 14.02 8.52
N ALA A 60 15.02 15.34 8.48
CA ALA A 60 15.81 15.99 7.45
C ALA A 60 17.28 15.56 7.50
N GLU A 61 17.87 15.46 8.70
CA GLU A 61 19.24 14.96 8.88
C GLU A 61 19.39 13.52 8.42
N ARG A 62 18.43 12.64 8.78
CA ARG A 62 18.42 11.25 8.30
C ARG A 62 18.34 11.19 6.78
N SER A 63 17.48 12.01 6.17
CA SER A 63 17.34 12.07 4.71
C SER A 63 18.66 12.46 4.03
N LYS A 64 19.41 13.42 4.57
CA LYS A 64 20.73 13.79 4.05
C LYS A 64 21.72 12.63 4.09
N ALA A 65 21.76 11.90 5.20
CA ALA A 65 22.68 10.76 5.36
C ALA A 65 22.33 9.58 4.43
N GLN A 66 21.07 9.46 4.00
CA GLN A 66 20.60 8.43 3.08
C GLN A 66 20.60 8.88 1.61
N ASN A 67 20.90 10.15 1.34
CA ASN A 67 20.93 10.69 0.00
C ASN A 67 22.32 10.50 -0.62
N GLU A 68 22.44 9.55 -1.53
CA GLU A 68 23.69 9.22 -2.23
C GLU A 68 24.29 10.42 -2.98
N TYR A 69 23.45 11.30 -3.56
CA TYR A 69 23.93 12.51 -4.23
C TYR A 69 24.65 13.46 -3.27
N LEU A 70 24.30 13.46 -1.98
CA LEU A 70 24.99 14.24 -0.95
C LEU A 70 26.15 13.46 -0.33
N ARG A 71 26.02 12.14 -0.18
CA ARG A 71 27.02 11.26 0.45
C ARG A 71 28.29 11.15 -0.39
N THR A 72 28.17 11.19 -1.71
CA THR A 72 29.30 11.07 -2.64
C THR A 72 29.56 12.35 -3.42
N ASP A 73 29.10 13.51 -2.93
CA ASP A 73 29.34 14.79 -3.61
C ASP A 73 30.82 15.18 -3.46
N PRO A 74 31.63 15.18 -4.54
CA PRO A 74 33.05 15.51 -4.46
C PRO A 74 33.30 16.96 -4.00
N ARG A 75 32.29 17.83 -4.05
CA ARG A 75 32.37 19.21 -3.52
C ARG A 75 32.32 19.27 -2.00
N THR A 76 31.97 18.18 -1.32
CA THR A 76 31.89 18.13 0.15
C THR A 76 33.19 17.62 0.80
N GLU A 77 34.12 17.04 0.03
CA GLU A 77 35.40 16.51 0.52
C GLU A 77 36.52 17.56 0.63
N THR A 78 36.29 18.79 0.17
CA THR A 78 37.30 19.87 0.11
C THR A 78 37.24 20.85 1.29
N LYS A 79 36.68 20.46 2.44
CA LYS A 79 36.56 21.33 3.62
C LYS A 79 37.25 20.78 4.86
#